data_AF-A0A1Y1Y6H3-F1
#
_entry.id   AF-A0A1Y1Y6H3-F1
#
_cell.length_a   1.000
_cell.length_b   1.000
_cell.length_c   1.000
_cell.angle_alpha   90.00
_cell.angle_beta   90.00
_cell.angle_gamma   90.00
#
_symmetry.space_group_name_H-M   'P 1'
#
loop_
_entity.id
_entity.type
_entity.pdbx_description
1 polymer ?
#
loop_
_entity_poly.entity_id
_entity_poly.type
_entity_poly.pdbx_seq_one_letter_code
_entity_poly.pdbx_strand_id
1 'polypeptide(L)'
;MACHKSLDSVFKGCGDTLQYLNLSSSTFHISKEVLCSMSTHCSRLQEIDISCRIHDFGQPREDEQLFEMMFKKLGKRIRFLDIRGWAINDNILNTFAIWGSSLEMLAFNDQSDLTDYSVRRLTSSCCRMRKLFINSWPGGGISLLLWREVGKKYICYFP
;
A
#
# COMPACT_ATOMS: atom_id res chain seq x y z
N MET A 1 -13.70 17.44 7.32
CA MET A 1 -14.73 16.51 7.83
C MET A 1 -15.82 16.14 6.81
N ALA A 2 -16.27 17.02 5.90
CA ALA A 2 -17.34 16.68 4.94
C ALA A 2 -17.00 15.51 4.00
N CYS A 3 -15.73 15.41 3.55
CA CYS A 3 -15.30 14.38 2.59
C CYS A 3 -15.29 12.94 3.16
N HIS A 4 -15.02 12.77 4.46
CA HIS A 4 -15.02 11.43 5.07
C HIS A 4 -16.43 10.85 5.17
N LYS A 5 -17.44 11.67 5.50
CA LYS A 5 -18.84 11.24 5.53
C LYS A 5 -19.37 10.87 4.15
N SER A 6 -18.91 11.57 3.10
CA SER A 6 -19.25 11.20 1.73
C SER A 6 -18.63 9.87 1.31
N LEU A 7 -17.36 9.59 1.68
CA LEU A 7 -16.73 8.30 1.36
C LEU A 7 -17.38 7.12 2.08
N ASP A 8 -17.68 7.26 3.37
CA ASP A 8 -18.39 6.22 4.13
C ASP A 8 -19.75 5.88 3.50
N SER A 9 -20.47 6.91 3.02
CA SER A 9 -21.74 6.72 2.32
C SER A 9 -21.57 6.00 0.97
N VAL A 10 -20.51 6.31 0.22
CA VAL A 10 -20.16 5.62 -1.03
C VAL A 10 -19.81 4.16 -0.76
N PHE A 11 -18.98 3.87 0.24
CA PHE A 11 -18.61 2.50 0.59
C PHE A 11 -19.82 1.69 1.03
N LYS A 12 -20.73 2.27 1.83
CA LYS A 12 -21.97 1.61 2.25
C LYS A 12 -22.95 1.38 1.10
N GLY A 13 -23.04 2.33 0.16
CA GLY A 13 -23.99 2.27 -0.95
C GLY A 13 -23.55 1.38 -2.11
N CYS A 14 -22.24 1.34 -2.40
CA CYS A 14 -21.71 0.68 -3.61
C CYS A 14 -20.52 -0.27 -3.34
N GLY A 15 -20.11 -0.47 -2.09
CA GLY A 15 -18.89 -1.23 -1.76
C GLY A 15 -18.91 -2.69 -2.22
N ASP A 16 -20.08 -3.31 -2.30
CA ASP A 16 -20.24 -4.68 -2.79
C ASP A 16 -19.96 -4.84 -4.30
N THR A 17 -19.96 -3.74 -5.05
CA THR A 17 -19.63 -3.68 -6.48
C THR A 17 -18.28 -3.04 -6.77
N LEU A 18 -17.74 -2.26 -5.83
CA LEU A 18 -16.51 -1.50 -6.01
C LEU A 18 -15.29 -2.43 -6.13
N GLN A 19 -14.61 -2.35 -7.28
CA GLN A 19 -13.40 -3.13 -7.58
C GLN A 19 -12.13 -2.26 -7.65
N TYR A 20 -12.29 -0.99 -7.99
CA TYR A 20 -11.23 -0.02 -8.12
C TYR A 20 -11.55 1.21 -7.27
N LEU A 21 -10.59 1.63 -6.47
CA LEU A 21 -10.67 2.85 -5.67
C LEU A 21 -9.38 3.64 -5.84
N ASN A 22 -9.52 4.89 -6.27
CA ASN A 22 -8.43 5.84 -6.34
C ASN A 22 -8.78 7.07 -5.51
N LEU A 23 -7.99 7.26 -4.46
CA LEU A 23 -7.99 8.42 -3.57
C LEU A 23 -6.64 9.15 -3.64
N SER A 24 -5.83 8.88 -4.67
CA SER A 24 -4.56 9.54 -4.89
C SER A 24 -4.74 11.03 -5.08
N SER A 25 -3.76 11.82 -4.62
CA SER A 25 -3.81 13.29 -4.71
C SER A 25 -5.05 13.93 -4.05
N SER A 26 -5.75 13.21 -3.18
CA SER A 26 -6.75 13.81 -2.34
C SER A 26 -6.10 14.87 -1.46
N THR A 27 -6.70 16.05 -1.37
CA THR A 27 -6.21 17.13 -0.49
C THR A 27 -6.53 16.86 0.98
N PHE A 28 -7.01 15.67 1.32
CA PHE A 28 -7.43 15.30 2.66
C PHE A 28 -6.67 14.06 3.13
N HIS A 29 -6.35 14.06 4.42
CA HIS A 29 -5.75 12.91 5.09
C HIS A 29 -6.70 11.71 5.05
N ILE A 30 -6.22 10.58 4.54
CA ILE A 30 -6.94 9.29 4.58
C ILE A 30 -6.84 8.78 6.01
N SER A 31 -7.94 8.83 6.77
CA SER A 31 -7.93 8.42 8.17
C SER A 31 -8.21 6.92 8.36
N LYS A 32 -7.93 6.43 9.56
CA LYS A 32 -8.31 5.11 10.05
C LYS A 32 -9.78 4.78 9.76
N GLU A 33 -10.69 5.74 9.96
CA GLU A 33 -12.12 5.53 9.73
C GLU A 33 -12.44 5.24 8.26
N VAL A 34 -11.77 5.93 7.33
CA VAL A 34 -11.94 5.72 5.88
C VAL A 34 -11.47 4.31 5.51
N LEU A 35 -10.28 3.90 5.97
CA LEU A 35 -9.74 2.56 5.71
C LEU A 35 -10.57 1.46 6.37
N CYS A 36 -11.07 1.68 7.60
CA CYS A 36 -11.99 0.79 8.31
C CYS A 36 -13.29 0.58 7.52
N SER A 37 -13.92 1.67 7.08
CA SER A 37 -15.17 1.64 6.33
C SER A 37 -14.98 0.95 4.99
N MET A 38 -13.93 1.32 4.25
CA MET A 38 -13.52 0.67 3.01
C MET A 38 -13.34 -0.84 3.20
N SER A 39 -12.55 -1.27 4.19
CA SER A 39 -12.28 -2.68 4.46
C SER A 39 -13.51 -3.47 4.90
N THR A 40 -14.54 -2.78 5.41
CA THR A 40 -15.78 -3.41 5.90
C THR A 40 -16.82 -3.56 4.80
N HIS A 41 -16.95 -2.56 3.93
CA HIS A 41 -18.02 -2.55 2.92
C HIS A 41 -17.53 -2.93 1.52
N CYS A 42 -16.25 -2.74 1.20
CA CYS A 42 -15.72 -2.93 -0.16
C CYS A 42 -15.19 -4.36 -0.40
N SER A 43 -16.06 -5.36 -0.31
CA SER A 43 -15.67 -6.78 -0.35
C SER A 43 -15.11 -7.27 -1.70
N ARG A 44 -15.32 -6.53 -2.79
CA ARG A 44 -14.83 -6.85 -4.14
C ARG A 44 -13.62 -6.01 -4.57
N LEU A 45 -13.08 -5.20 -3.67
CA LEU A 45 -11.97 -4.30 -3.97
C LEU A 45 -10.72 -5.08 -4.34
N GLN A 46 -10.13 -4.75 -5.48
CA GLN A 46 -8.95 -5.40 -6.06
C GLN A 46 -7.82 -4.40 -6.32
N GLU A 47 -8.16 -3.14 -6.55
CA GLU A 47 -7.23 -2.11 -6.96
C GLU A 47 -7.42 -0.88 -6.07
N ILE A 48 -6.35 -0.51 -5.36
CA ILE A 48 -6.36 0.55 -4.37
C ILE A 48 -5.18 1.47 -4.68
N ASP A 49 -5.49 2.73 -4.95
CA ASP A 49 -4.50 3.80 -5.00
C ASP A 49 -4.85 4.83 -3.94
N ILE A 50 -4.07 4.85 -2.86
CA ILE A 50 -4.19 5.79 -1.75
C ILE A 50 -2.90 6.61 -1.60
N SER A 51 -2.12 6.72 -2.68
CA SER A 51 -0.87 7.46 -2.67
C SER A 51 -1.07 8.94 -2.35
N CYS A 52 -0.15 9.55 -1.61
CA CYS A 52 -0.19 10.97 -1.31
C CYS A 52 1.10 11.69 -1.73
N ARG A 53 1.04 13.02 -1.79
CA ARG A 53 2.14 13.82 -2.35
C ARG A 53 3.30 13.87 -1.36
N ILE A 54 4.49 13.61 -1.91
CA ILE A 54 5.80 13.55 -1.23
C ILE A 54 6.12 14.79 -0.37
N HIS A 55 5.51 15.94 -0.66
CA HIS A 55 5.76 17.21 0.04
C HIS A 55 4.88 17.46 1.26
N ASP A 56 3.94 16.57 1.58
CA ASP A 56 3.22 16.61 2.86
C ASP A 56 4.13 16.03 3.96
N PHE A 57 5.24 16.72 4.22
CA PHE A 57 6.24 16.42 5.25
C PHE A 57 5.61 16.61 6.64
N GLY A 58 4.93 15.57 7.07
CA GLY A 58 4.29 15.49 8.37
C GLY A 58 3.42 14.25 8.48
N GLN A 59 3.75 13.20 7.72
CA GLN A 59 2.92 11.99 7.71
C GLN A 59 2.96 11.37 9.09
N PRO A 60 1.80 11.18 9.75
CA PRO A 60 1.77 10.38 10.95
C PRO A 60 2.40 9.03 10.60
N ARG A 61 3.24 8.49 11.49
CA ARG A 61 3.54 7.05 11.50
C ARG A 61 2.19 6.36 11.65
N GLU A 62 1.56 6.08 10.52
CA GLU A 62 0.26 5.43 10.48
C GLU A 62 0.42 4.07 11.16
N ASP A 63 -0.57 3.77 11.98
CA ASP A 63 -0.62 2.62 12.86
C ASP A 63 -0.52 1.34 12.02
N GLU A 64 0.55 0.55 12.21
CA GLU A 64 0.77 -0.73 11.50
C GLU A 64 -0.47 -1.63 11.57
N GLN A 65 -1.25 -1.51 12.64
CA GLN A 65 -2.51 -2.23 12.84
C GLN A 65 -3.57 -1.89 11.78
N LEU A 66 -3.49 -0.73 11.13
CA LEU A 66 -4.38 -0.32 10.04
C LEU A 66 -4.18 -1.17 8.81
N PHE A 67 -2.93 -1.27 8.35
CA PHE A 67 -2.59 -2.12 7.21
C PHE A 67 -2.87 -3.58 7.55
N GLU A 68 -2.58 -4.02 8.78
CA GLU A 68 -2.88 -5.38 9.22
C GLU A 68 -4.38 -5.68 9.16
N MET A 69 -5.23 -4.81 9.73
CA MET A 69 -6.68 -4.96 9.71
C MET A 69 -7.22 -4.97 8.27
N MET A 70 -6.75 -4.05 7.41
CA MET A 70 -7.17 -3.97 6.02
C MET A 70 -6.79 -5.24 5.26
N PHE A 71 -5.53 -5.70 5.38
CA PHE A 71 -5.03 -6.86 4.64
C PHE A 71 -5.60 -8.18 5.16
N LYS A 72 -5.91 -8.31 6.45
CA LYS A 72 -6.64 -9.47 6.98
C LYS A 72 -7.99 -9.66 6.28
N LYS A 73 -8.67 -8.57 5.91
CA LYS A 73 -9.99 -8.61 5.26
C LYS A 73 -9.88 -8.68 3.73
N LEU A 74 -9.04 -7.84 3.14
CA LEU A 74 -8.99 -7.62 1.68
C LEU A 74 -7.76 -8.24 1.00
N GLY A 75 -6.71 -8.62 1.74
CA GLY A 75 -5.39 -8.94 1.18
C GLY A 75 -5.38 -10.08 0.15
N LYS A 76 -6.28 -11.07 0.30
CA LYS A 76 -6.43 -12.17 -0.67
C LYS A 76 -7.04 -11.73 -2.01
N ARG A 77 -7.50 -10.49 -2.13
CA ARG A 77 -8.18 -9.95 -3.32
C ARG A 77 -7.44 -8.78 -3.94
N ILE A 78 -6.73 -8.00 -3.13
CA ILE A 78 -5.95 -6.86 -3.62
C ILE A 78 -4.87 -7.38 -4.57
N ARG A 79 -4.95 -6.93 -5.83
CA ARG A 79 -3.98 -7.19 -6.89
C ARG A 79 -3.07 -5.99 -7.10
N PHE A 80 -3.61 -4.78 -6.97
CA PHE A 80 -2.87 -3.53 -7.19
C PHE A 80 -2.98 -2.66 -5.94
N LEU A 81 -1.84 -2.27 -5.39
CA LEU A 81 -1.77 -1.36 -4.26
C LEU A 81 -0.71 -0.28 -4.50
N ASP A 82 -1.13 0.98 -4.46
CA ASP A 82 -0.24 2.13 -4.44
C ASP A 82 -0.40 2.92 -3.13
N ILE A 83 0.68 2.95 -2.37
CA ILE A 83 0.80 3.59 -1.05
C ILE A 83 2.04 4.49 -1.02
N ARG A 84 2.46 5.02 -2.19
CA ARG A 84 3.53 6.01 -2.22
C ARG A 84 3.14 7.24 -1.39
N GLY A 85 4.11 7.80 -0.69
CA GLY A 85 3.88 8.80 0.35
C GLY A 85 3.16 8.20 1.56
N TRP A 86 3.45 6.97 1.97
CA TRP A 86 3.08 6.50 3.31
C TRP A 86 4.36 6.16 4.07
N ALA A 87 4.32 6.27 5.40
CA ALA A 87 5.37 5.79 6.28
C ALA A 87 5.34 4.25 6.35
N ILE A 88 6.08 3.58 5.46
CA ILE A 88 6.13 2.12 5.34
C ILE A 88 7.39 1.59 5.99
N ASN A 89 7.22 0.62 6.90
CA ASN A 89 8.29 -0.09 7.57
C ASN A 89 8.20 -1.61 7.35
N ASP A 90 9.15 -2.34 7.92
CA ASP A 90 9.25 -3.79 7.77
C ASP A 90 8.00 -4.55 8.23
N ASN A 91 7.30 -4.07 9.28
CA ASN A 91 6.09 -4.71 9.79
C ASN A 91 4.93 -4.62 8.80
N ILE A 92 4.80 -3.49 8.11
CA ILE A 92 3.80 -3.31 7.05
C ILE A 92 4.12 -4.22 5.86
N LEU A 93 5.39 -4.30 5.43
CA LEU A 93 5.77 -5.23 4.35
C LEU A 93 5.55 -6.70 4.75
N ASN A 94 5.83 -7.06 6.00
CA ASN A 94 5.55 -8.39 6.54
C ASN A 94 4.04 -8.69 6.54
N THR A 95 3.20 -7.72 6.85
CA THR A 95 1.75 -7.84 6.76
C THR A 95 1.31 -8.18 5.34
N PHE A 96 1.86 -7.48 4.34
CA PHE A 96 1.57 -7.77 2.93
C PHE A 96 2.08 -9.15 2.52
N ALA A 97 3.25 -9.57 3.00
CA ALA A 97 3.78 -10.91 2.75
C ALA A 97 2.86 -12.01 3.31
N ILE A 98 2.25 -11.80 4.47
CA ILE A 98 1.36 -12.78 5.11
C ILE A 98 -0.01 -12.87 4.42
N TRP A 99 -0.61 -11.72 4.13
CA TRP A 99 -2.03 -11.67 3.73
C TRP A 99 -2.25 -11.33 2.26
N GLY A 100 -1.26 -10.76 1.58
CA GLY A 100 -1.31 -10.22 0.22
C GLY A 100 -0.90 -11.20 -0.87
N SER A 101 -1.28 -12.48 -0.76
CA SER A 101 -0.88 -13.51 -1.73
C SER A 101 -1.37 -13.28 -3.16
N SER A 102 -2.36 -12.41 -3.34
CA SER A 102 -2.90 -12.00 -4.65
C SER A 102 -2.25 -10.75 -5.25
N LEU A 103 -1.30 -10.11 -4.54
CA LEU A 103 -0.65 -8.90 -5.04
C LEU A 103 0.12 -9.19 -6.33
N GLU A 104 -0.22 -8.42 -7.37
CA GLU A 104 0.43 -8.41 -8.68
C GLU A 104 1.29 -7.14 -8.86
N MET A 105 0.88 -6.04 -8.22
CA MET A 105 1.56 -4.76 -8.22
C MET A 105 1.55 -4.13 -6.84
N LEU A 106 2.72 -3.68 -6.38
CA LEU A 106 2.87 -2.86 -5.20
C LEU A 106 3.76 -1.65 -5.49
N ALA A 107 3.35 -0.47 -5.04
CA ALA A 107 4.13 0.76 -5.11
C ALA A 107 4.25 1.43 -3.73
N PHE A 108 5.47 1.74 -3.29
CA PHE A 108 5.77 2.42 -2.02
C PHE A 108 7.10 3.21 -2.10
N ASN A 109 7.40 4.00 -1.07
CA ASN A 109 8.68 4.71 -0.94
C ASN A 109 9.67 3.92 -0.08
N ASP A 110 10.92 3.84 -0.53
CA ASP A 110 12.02 3.39 0.32
C ASP A 110 12.15 4.33 1.52
N GLN A 111 12.41 3.78 2.70
CA GLN A 111 12.50 4.51 3.96
C GLN A 111 13.60 3.90 4.82
N SER A 112 14.17 4.69 5.73
CA SER A 112 15.27 4.25 6.60
C SER A 112 14.95 3.02 7.44
N ASP A 113 13.66 2.81 7.74
CA ASP A 113 13.16 1.74 8.60
C ASP A 113 12.87 0.44 7.81
N LEU A 114 13.19 0.42 6.51
CA LEU A 114 13.05 -0.76 5.65
C LEU A 114 14.37 -1.51 5.54
N THR A 115 14.28 -2.84 5.51
CA THR A 115 15.43 -3.72 5.32
C THR A 115 15.31 -4.57 4.07
N ASP A 116 16.46 -5.02 3.55
CA ASP A 116 16.48 -5.96 2.43
C ASP A 116 15.70 -7.25 2.74
N TYR A 117 15.68 -7.67 4.00
CA TYR A 117 15.01 -8.88 4.44
C TYR A 117 13.51 -8.82 4.21
N SER A 118 12.84 -7.72 4.60
CA SER A 118 11.39 -7.59 4.48
C SER A 118 10.94 -7.53 3.02
N VAL A 119 11.71 -6.87 2.14
CA VAL A 119 11.45 -6.82 0.70
C VAL A 119 11.65 -8.19 0.04
N ARG A 120 12.71 -8.92 0.40
CA ARG A 120 12.91 -10.32 -0.05
C ARG A 120 11.77 -11.22 0.41
N ARG A 121 11.35 -11.09 1.67
CA ARG A 121 10.23 -11.86 2.21
C ARG A 121 8.94 -11.56 1.45
N LEU A 122 8.59 -10.29 1.27
CA LEU A 122 7.45 -9.85 0.46
C LEU A 122 7.46 -10.48 -0.93
N THR A 123 8.57 -10.32 -1.66
CA THR A 123 8.70 -10.82 -3.04
C THR A 123 8.72 -12.34 -3.14
N SER A 124 9.09 -13.05 -2.07
CA SER A 124 9.01 -14.52 -2.00
C SER A 124 7.60 -15.02 -1.67
N SER A 125 6.84 -14.30 -0.84
CA SER A 125 5.49 -14.70 -0.40
C SER A 125 4.41 -14.33 -1.40
N CYS A 126 4.52 -13.16 -2.06
CA CYS A 126 3.59 -12.71 -3.09
C CYS A 126 3.98 -13.30 -4.45
N CYS A 127 3.72 -14.60 -4.66
CA CYS A 127 4.15 -15.33 -5.86
C CYS A 127 3.51 -14.83 -7.18
N ARG A 128 2.45 -14.02 -7.10
CA ARG A 128 1.79 -13.39 -8.24
C ARG A 128 2.36 -12.02 -8.60
N MET A 129 3.30 -11.49 -7.81
CA MET A 129 3.86 -10.16 -8.02
C MET A 129 4.59 -10.10 -9.36
N ARG A 130 4.23 -9.10 -10.18
CA ARG A 130 4.81 -8.83 -11.51
C ARG A 130 5.45 -7.46 -11.59
N LYS A 131 4.98 -6.52 -10.76
CA LYS A 131 5.45 -5.14 -10.72
C LYS A 131 5.72 -4.74 -9.28
N LEU A 132 6.89 -4.19 -9.03
CA LEU A 132 7.28 -3.67 -7.73
C LEU A 132 7.94 -2.32 -7.95
N PHE A 133 7.25 -1.25 -7.54
CA PHE A 133 7.72 0.11 -7.66
C PHE A 133 8.18 0.57 -6.29
N ILE A 134 9.47 0.80 -6.16
CA ILE A 134 10.06 1.35 -4.94
C ILE A 134 10.61 2.71 -5.37
N ASN A 135 10.13 3.78 -4.75
CA ASN A 135 10.66 5.13 -4.99
C ASN A 135 11.81 5.39 -4.01
N SER A 136 13.01 5.67 -4.50
CA SER A 136 14.14 6.03 -3.64
C SER A 136 13.83 7.28 -2.82
N TRP A 137 14.24 7.26 -1.56
CA TRP A 137 14.16 8.39 -0.64
C TRP A 137 15.54 8.68 -0.06
N PRO A 138 15.91 9.95 0.21
CA PRO A 138 17.14 10.26 0.92
C PRO A 138 17.23 9.51 2.25
N GLY A 139 18.24 8.67 2.42
CA GLY A 139 18.38 7.82 3.61
C GLY A 139 17.52 6.56 3.62
N GLY A 140 17.07 6.07 2.46
CA GLY A 140 16.40 4.78 2.31
C GLY A 140 17.21 3.62 2.89
N GLY A 141 16.51 2.62 3.43
CA GLY A 141 17.11 1.49 4.12
C GLY A 141 17.43 0.30 3.21
N ILE A 142 16.92 0.31 1.97
CA ILE A 142 17.16 -0.75 0.99
C ILE A 142 18.53 -0.61 0.33
N SER A 143 19.30 -1.69 0.33
CA SER A 143 20.65 -1.71 -0.25
C SER A 143 20.63 -1.64 -1.78
N LEU A 144 21.68 -1.05 -2.37
CA LEU A 144 21.90 -1.02 -3.82
C LEU A 144 21.93 -2.43 -4.45
N LEU A 145 22.36 -3.45 -3.69
CA LEU A 145 22.36 -4.83 -4.17
C LEU A 145 20.95 -5.35 -4.35
N LEU A 146 20.07 -5.12 -3.37
CA LEU A 146 18.68 -5.48 -3.50
C LEU A 146 18.01 -4.70 -4.64
N TRP A 147 18.24 -3.40 -4.77
CA TRP A 147 17.74 -2.60 -5.91
C TRP A 147 18.06 -3.25 -7.27
N ARG A 148 19.31 -3.72 -7.45
CA ARG A 148 19.72 -4.42 -8.67
C ARG A 148 19.03 -5.78 -8.84
N GLU A 149 18.80 -6.50 -7.77
CA GLU A 149 18.08 -7.78 -7.80
C GLU A 149 16.61 -7.58 -8.17
N VAL A 150 15.93 -6.63 -7.53
CA VAL A 150 14.52 -6.33 -7.77
C VAL A 150 14.33 -5.80 -9.18
N GLY A 151 15.20 -4.89 -9.65
CA GLY A 151 15.13 -4.31 -10.99
C GLY A 151 15.35 -5.31 -12.14
N LYS A 152 15.99 -6.46 -11.88
CA LYS A 152 16.08 -7.55 -12.87
C LYS A 152 14.78 -8.34 -12.99
N LYS A 153 14.02 -8.44 -11.90
CA LYS A 153 12.84 -9.33 -11.78
C LYS A 153 11.52 -8.59 -11.99
N TYR A 154 11.48 -7.31 -11.64
CA TYR A 154 10.28 -6.48 -11.65
C TYR A 154 10.53 -5.23 -12.48
N ILE A 155 9.47 -4.70 -13.09
CA ILE A 155 9.53 -3.42 -13.78
C ILE A 155 9.66 -2.32 -12.71
N CYS A 156 10.88 -1.85 -12.47
CA CYS A 156 11.16 -0.72 -11.60
C CYS A 156 11.31 0.54 -12.46
N TYR A 157 10.61 1.62 -12.11
CA TYR A 157 10.85 2.94 -12.68
C TYR A 157 11.65 3.76 -11.70
N PHE A 158 12.82 4.21 -12.15
CA PHE A 158 13.65 5.17 -11.46
C PHE A 158 13.20 6.57 -11.92
N PRO A 159 12.76 7.47 -11.03
CA PRO A 159 12.83 8.89 -11.32
C PRO A 159 14.29 9.36 -11.40
#